data_AF-B4DZM0-F1
#
_entry.id   AF-B4DZM0-F1
#
_cell.length_a   1.000
_cell.length_b   1.000
_cell.length_c   1.000
_cell.angle_alpha   90.00
_cell.angle_beta   90.00
_cell.angle_gamma   90.00
#
_symmetry.space_group_name_H-M   'P 1'
#
loop_
_entity.id
_entity.type
_entity.pdbx_description
1 polymer ?
#
loop_
_entity_poly.entity_id
_entity_poly.type
_entity_poly.pdbx_seq_one_letter_code
_entity_poly.pdbx_strand_id
1 'polypeptide(L)'
;MTALDPDFVIGSNLTLVCLAYSHLLAQYTWSFSGVTTWEGQTLFMPSLSRAHSGVYTCKASNSLSGLHSSMDTIITVSETLPQPNVTASNLAPVEHVDSISLHCLPPRSTVAIRRDVNGQKLFIGGHRELSLDCRTLTLSNITRNDTGVYQCESWNSATSSISNPTLIKVTYGPDPPMVNPPDPEVTAGAALTLSCFADSNPPAQYHWEMDRRPGPATQHLVISEVTLDQ
;
A
#
# COMPACT_ATOMS: atom_id res chain seq x y z
N MET A 1 19.16 -21.47 -18.32
CA MET A 1 18.64 -20.13 -17.96
C MET A 1 17.27 -20.36 -17.35
N THR A 2 17.08 -19.95 -16.11
CA THR A 2 15.85 -20.09 -15.31
C THR A 2 14.73 -19.28 -15.98
N ALA A 3 13.85 -19.96 -16.72
CA ALA A 3 12.60 -19.35 -17.14
C ALA A 3 11.78 -19.12 -15.87
N LEU A 4 11.42 -17.86 -15.60
CA LEU A 4 10.36 -17.56 -14.64
C LEU A 4 9.11 -18.27 -15.16
N ASP A 5 8.52 -19.14 -14.34
CA ASP A 5 7.29 -19.84 -14.70
C ASP A 5 6.20 -18.81 -15.06
N PRO A 6 5.57 -18.91 -16.24
CA PRO A 6 4.63 -17.90 -16.69
C PRO A 6 3.26 -18.05 -16.01
N ASP A 7 2.81 -16.95 -15.39
CA ASP A 7 1.51 -16.84 -14.76
C ASP A 7 0.47 -16.26 -15.71
N PHE A 8 -0.70 -16.92 -15.80
CA PHE A 8 -1.79 -16.53 -16.69
C PHE A 8 -3.10 -16.33 -15.93
N VAL A 9 -4.01 -15.59 -16.55
CA VAL A 9 -5.33 -15.29 -16.01
C VAL A 9 -6.39 -16.12 -16.74
N ILE A 10 -7.43 -16.58 -16.04
CA ILE A 10 -8.58 -17.26 -16.66
C ILE A 10 -9.17 -16.39 -17.79
N GLY A 11 -9.49 -17.02 -18.92
CA GLY A 11 -10.03 -16.38 -20.12
C GLY A 11 -8.97 -15.73 -21.03
N SER A 12 -7.72 -15.60 -20.58
CA SER A 12 -6.62 -15.14 -21.44
C SER A 12 -6.16 -16.22 -22.42
N ASN A 13 -5.28 -15.86 -23.36
CA ASN A 13 -4.73 -16.77 -24.35
C ASN A 13 -3.26 -17.07 -24.04
N LEU A 14 -2.89 -18.35 -24.15
CA LEU A 14 -1.52 -18.82 -23.99
C LEU A 14 -0.86 -18.98 -25.36
N THR A 15 0.36 -18.48 -25.50
CA THR A 15 1.25 -18.80 -26.63
C THR A 15 2.62 -19.16 -26.11
N LEU A 16 3.03 -20.42 -26.28
CA LEU A 16 4.38 -20.88 -25.96
C LEU A 16 5.13 -21.21 -27.25
N VAL A 17 6.41 -20.86 -27.28
CA VAL A 17 7.29 -21.14 -28.41
C VAL A 17 8.46 -21.96 -27.90
N CYS A 18 8.69 -23.10 -28.54
CA CYS A 18 9.82 -23.94 -28.23
C CYS A 18 10.95 -23.67 -29.23
N LEU A 19 12.14 -23.38 -28.71
CA LEU A 19 13.31 -23.09 -29.53
C LEU A 19 14.41 -24.10 -29.18
N ALA A 20 15.03 -24.65 -30.22
CA ALA A 20 16.19 -25.52 -30.09
C ALA A 20 17.16 -25.18 -31.22
N TYR A 21 18.45 -25.10 -30.89
CA TYR A 21 19.49 -24.91 -31.90
C TYR A 21 19.74 -26.24 -32.61
N SER A 22 19.58 -26.26 -33.93
CA SER A 22 19.89 -27.42 -34.76
C SER A 22 20.37 -26.97 -36.14
N HIS A 23 21.40 -27.63 -36.65
CA HIS A 23 21.89 -27.43 -38.02
C HIS A 23 20.96 -28.04 -39.08
N LEU A 24 20.11 -28.96 -38.67
CA LEU A 24 19.16 -29.68 -39.52
C LEU A 24 17.73 -29.31 -39.08
N LEU A 25 16.73 -29.60 -39.92
CA LEU A 25 15.33 -29.32 -39.59
C LEU A 25 14.90 -30.09 -38.34
N ALA A 26 14.57 -29.36 -37.27
CA ALA A 26 14.08 -29.90 -36.03
C ALA A 26 12.54 -30.05 -36.06
N GLN A 27 12.05 -31.10 -35.43
CA GLN A 27 10.63 -31.38 -35.20
C GLN A 27 10.31 -31.14 -33.73
N TYR A 28 9.15 -30.54 -33.46
CA TYR A 28 8.75 -30.13 -32.12
C TYR A 28 7.44 -30.80 -31.73
N THR A 29 7.38 -31.24 -30.48
CA THR A 29 6.19 -31.82 -29.87
C THR A 29 6.02 -31.24 -28.47
N TRP A 30 4.77 -31.10 -28.04
CA TRP A 30 4.41 -30.65 -26.70
C TRP A 30 3.62 -31.74 -25.99
N SER A 31 3.92 -31.94 -24.72
CA SER A 31 3.15 -32.81 -23.83
C SER A 31 2.64 -32.08 -22.61
N PHE A 32 1.39 -32.36 -22.24
CA PHE A 32 0.78 -31.92 -20.98
C PHE A 32 0.61 -33.13 -20.06
N SER A 33 1.14 -33.03 -18.84
CA SER A 33 1.12 -34.13 -17.87
C SER A 33 1.68 -35.45 -18.42
N GLY A 34 2.73 -35.37 -19.26
CA GLY A 34 3.40 -36.52 -19.86
C GLY A 34 2.73 -37.10 -21.12
N VAL A 35 1.55 -36.59 -21.52
CA VAL A 35 0.86 -37.03 -22.75
C VAL A 35 1.15 -36.05 -23.88
N THR A 36 1.69 -36.53 -25.00
CA THR A 36 1.89 -35.70 -26.19
C THR A 36 0.55 -35.32 -26.79
N THR A 37 0.28 -34.03 -26.86
CA THR A 37 -1.04 -33.46 -27.19
C THR A 37 -0.98 -32.47 -28.34
N TRP A 38 0.18 -31.85 -28.61
CA TRP A 38 0.34 -30.91 -29.73
C TRP A 38 1.63 -31.14 -30.50
N GLU A 39 1.54 -30.97 -31.82
CA GLU A 39 2.67 -30.97 -32.74
C GLU A 39 2.96 -29.56 -33.25
N GLY A 40 4.24 -29.27 -33.47
CA GLY A 40 4.69 -27.98 -33.97
C GLY A 40 5.45 -27.15 -32.95
N GLN A 41 6.12 -26.13 -33.45
CA GLN A 41 7.03 -25.29 -32.66
C GLN A 41 6.29 -24.40 -31.65
N THR A 42 5.05 -24.02 -31.97
CA THR A 42 4.24 -23.10 -31.20
C THR A 42 2.99 -23.80 -30.65
N LEU A 43 2.77 -23.68 -29.35
CA LEU A 43 1.56 -24.10 -28.66
C LEU A 43 0.67 -22.89 -28.42
N PHE A 44 -0.52 -22.88 -29.02
CA PHE A 44 -1.53 -21.83 -28.80
C PHE A 44 -2.78 -22.43 -28.16
N MET A 45 -3.22 -21.83 -27.05
CA MET A 45 -4.45 -22.19 -26.37
C MET A 45 -5.26 -20.93 -26.03
N PRO A 46 -6.43 -20.73 -26.66
CA PRO A 46 -7.32 -19.63 -26.32
C PRO A 46 -8.15 -19.92 -25.07
N SER A 47 -8.59 -18.87 -24.39
CA SER A 47 -9.56 -18.95 -23.28
C SER A 47 -9.19 -19.97 -22.19
N LEU A 48 -8.10 -19.68 -21.47
CA LEU A 48 -7.59 -20.55 -20.44
C LEU A 48 -8.59 -20.78 -19.28
N SER A 49 -8.53 -21.98 -18.69
CA SER A 49 -9.22 -22.36 -17.47
C SER A 49 -8.22 -22.89 -16.45
N ARG A 50 -8.65 -23.05 -15.19
CA ARG A 50 -7.80 -23.60 -14.13
C ARG A 50 -7.28 -25.01 -14.44
N ALA A 51 -8.00 -25.78 -15.27
CA ALA A 51 -7.61 -27.13 -15.68
C ALA A 51 -6.40 -27.16 -16.62
N HIS A 52 -6.03 -26.02 -17.22
CA HIS A 52 -4.84 -25.91 -18.05
C HIS A 52 -3.57 -25.66 -17.23
N SER A 53 -3.65 -25.50 -15.92
CA SER A 53 -2.48 -25.41 -15.06
C SER A 53 -1.76 -26.76 -14.97
N GLY A 54 -0.44 -26.76 -15.05
CA GLY A 54 0.37 -27.98 -14.95
C GLY A 54 1.73 -27.86 -15.62
N VAL A 55 2.43 -28.99 -15.71
CA VAL A 55 3.75 -29.07 -16.36
C VAL A 55 3.57 -29.35 -17.84
N TYR A 56 4.16 -28.48 -18.65
CA TYR A 56 4.24 -28.61 -20.09
C TYR A 56 5.68 -28.89 -20.49
N THR A 57 5.88 -29.95 -21.26
CA THR A 57 7.20 -30.32 -21.78
C THR A 57 7.21 -30.06 -23.27
N CYS A 58 8.16 -29.25 -23.73
CA CYS A 58 8.52 -29.25 -25.14
C CYS A 58 9.61 -30.29 -25.36
N LYS A 59 9.48 -31.09 -26.43
CA LYS A 59 10.53 -31.93 -26.96
C LYS A 59 10.87 -31.51 -28.39
N ALA A 60 12.15 -31.20 -28.61
CA ALA A 60 12.73 -30.98 -29.93
C ALA A 60 13.51 -32.22 -30.35
N SER A 61 13.30 -32.69 -31.57
CA SER A 61 13.93 -33.90 -32.10
C SER A 61 14.38 -33.71 -33.53
N ASN A 62 15.38 -34.47 -33.96
CA ASN A 62 15.84 -34.47 -35.34
C ASN A 62 15.75 -35.90 -35.90
N SER A 63 14.97 -36.08 -36.95
CA SER A 63 14.71 -37.40 -37.53
C SER A 63 15.92 -37.98 -38.26
N LEU A 64 16.85 -37.14 -38.76
CA LEU A 64 18.05 -37.58 -39.48
C LEU A 64 19.16 -38.04 -38.54
N SER A 65 19.38 -37.31 -37.43
CA SER A 65 20.41 -37.69 -36.45
C SER A 65 19.89 -38.58 -35.33
N GLY A 66 18.56 -38.66 -35.13
CA GLY A 66 17.93 -39.37 -34.01
C GLY A 66 18.08 -38.68 -32.65
N LEU A 67 18.77 -37.52 -32.59
CA LEU A 67 18.98 -36.78 -31.36
C LEU A 67 17.72 -36.00 -30.95
N HIS A 68 17.50 -35.87 -29.64
CA HIS A 68 16.40 -35.10 -29.08
C HIS A 68 16.79 -34.46 -27.75
N SER A 69 16.07 -33.40 -27.39
CA SER A 69 16.17 -32.72 -26.10
C SER A 69 14.79 -32.21 -25.69
N SER A 70 14.57 -32.04 -24.38
CA SER A 70 13.31 -31.56 -23.84
C SER A 70 13.51 -30.54 -22.72
N MET A 71 12.52 -29.68 -22.54
CA MET A 71 12.48 -28.67 -21.49
C MET A 71 11.07 -28.58 -20.91
N ASP A 72 10.99 -28.52 -19.58
CA ASP A 72 9.74 -28.36 -18.84
C ASP A 72 9.50 -26.89 -18.49
N THR A 73 8.23 -26.49 -18.45
CA THR A 73 7.76 -25.21 -17.92
C THR A 73 6.46 -25.43 -17.15
N ILE A 74 6.31 -24.75 -16.01
CA ILE A 74 5.09 -24.83 -15.21
C ILE A 74 4.19 -23.67 -15.60
N ILE A 75 2.96 -23.98 -15.98
CA ILE A 75 1.95 -22.97 -16.28
C ILE A 75 0.97 -22.93 -15.11
N THR A 76 0.77 -21.74 -14.55
CA THR A 76 -0.23 -21.49 -13.51
C THR A 76 -1.30 -20.55 -14.05
N VAL A 77 -2.55 -21.00 -14.06
CA VAL A 77 -3.72 -20.19 -14.45
C VAL A 77 -4.50 -19.80 -13.21
N SER A 78 -4.48 -18.51 -12.90
CA SER A 78 -5.09 -17.89 -11.72
C SER A 78 -6.32 -17.05 -12.08
N GLU A 79 -7.22 -16.86 -11.12
CA GLU A 79 -8.36 -15.93 -11.26
C GLU A 79 -7.92 -14.48 -11.11
N THR A 80 -8.65 -13.55 -11.73
CA THR A 80 -8.53 -12.12 -11.42
C THR A 80 -9.04 -11.86 -10.01
N LEU A 81 -8.26 -11.16 -9.20
CA LEU A 81 -8.69 -10.77 -7.86
C LEU A 81 -9.69 -9.59 -7.93
N PRO A 82 -10.79 -9.64 -7.15
CA PRO A 82 -11.68 -8.49 -7.03
C PRO A 82 -10.96 -7.34 -6.32
N GLN A 83 -11.48 -6.12 -6.45
CA GLN A 83 -10.96 -4.99 -5.68
C GLN A 83 -11.21 -5.20 -4.19
N PRO A 84 -10.17 -5.15 -3.33
CA PRO A 84 -10.36 -5.17 -1.89
C PRO A 84 -10.86 -3.82 -1.38
N ASN A 85 -11.39 -3.80 -0.16
CA ASN A 85 -11.79 -2.61 0.59
C ASN A 85 -11.12 -2.61 1.95
N VAL A 86 -10.79 -1.42 2.46
CA VAL A 86 -10.23 -1.24 3.80
C VAL A 86 -11.30 -0.62 4.69
N THR A 87 -11.65 -1.33 5.76
CA THR A 87 -12.54 -0.84 6.82
C THR A 87 -11.75 -0.59 8.10
N ALA A 88 -11.96 0.55 8.74
CA ALA A 88 -11.32 0.92 9.99
C ALA A 88 -12.30 0.86 11.15
N SER A 89 -11.84 0.49 12.35
CA SER A 89 -12.66 0.55 13.57
C SER A 89 -12.96 2.01 14.00
N ASN A 90 -12.02 2.92 13.77
CA ASN A 90 -12.19 4.36 13.98
C ASN A 90 -11.36 5.14 12.94
N LEU A 91 -11.98 6.10 12.26
CA LEU A 91 -11.33 6.97 11.26
C LEU A 91 -10.67 8.21 11.88
N ALA A 92 -11.07 8.59 13.09
CA ALA A 92 -10.56 9.74 13.83
C ALA A 92 -10.18 9.34 15.28
N PRO A 93 -9.15 8.50 15.45
CA PRO A 93 -8.74 8.03 16.76
C PRO A 93 -7.97 9.09 17.54
N VAL A 94 -8.05 9.03 18.86
CA VAL A 94 -7.38 9.95 19.79
C VAL A 94 -5.97 9.47 20.12
N GLU A 95 -4.97 10.34 19.91
CA GLU A 95 -3.55 10.10 20.20
C GLU A 95 -3.33 9.63 21.64
N HIS A 96 -2.54 8.58 21.82
CA HIS A 96 -2.20 7.95 23.10
C HIS A 96 -3.38 7.39 23.91
N VAL A 97 -4.58 7.36 23.34
CA VAL A 97 -5.79 6.82 23.99
C VAL A 97 -6.32 5.64 23.20
N ASP A 98 -6.52 5.82 21.90
CA ASP A 98 -7.15 4.82 21.05
C ASP A 98 -6.13 3.83 20.48
N SER A 99 -6.65 2.65 20.18
CA SER A 99 -6.02 1.68 19.29
C SER A 99 -7.03 1.33 18.19
N ILE A 100 -6.58 1.22 16.95
CA ILE A 100 -7.47 0.95 15.82
C ILE A 100 -7.10 -0.34 15.10
N SER A 101 -8.10 -0.95 14.47
CA SER A 101 -7.91 -2.07 13.54
C SER A 101 -8.35 -1.67 12.13
N LEU A 102 -7.53 -2.01 11.15
CA LEU A 102 -7.78 -1.86 9.72
C LEU A 102 -7.95 -3.25 9.12
N HIS A 103 -9.15 -3.56 8.63
CA HIS A 103 -9.48 -4.84 8.01
C HIS A 103 -9.59 -4.72 6.50
N CYS A 104 -8.96 -5.66 5.79
CA CYS A 104 -9.03 -5.76 4.33
C CYS A 104 -10.07 -6.82 3.90
N LEU A 105 -11.07 -6.42 3.11
CA LEU A 105 -12.23 -7.25 2.71
C LEU A 105 -12.59 -7.13 1.23
N PRO A 106 -12.98 -8.22 0.53
CA PRO A 106 -12.62 -9.60 0.85
C PRO A 106 -11.12 -9.79 0.58
N PRO A 107 -10.37 -10.39 1.50
CA PRO A 107 -8.98 -10.72 1.23
C PRO A 107 -8.96 -12.04 0.47
N ARG A 108 -8.56 -11.98 -0.81
CA ARG A 108 -8.15 -13.16 -1.56
C ARG A 108 -6.62 -13.20 -1.59
N SER A 109 -6.05 -14.40 -1.47
CA SER A 109 -4.60 -14.67 -1.51
C SER A 109 -3.76 -13.83 -0.54
N THR A 110 -2.50 -13.56 -0.86
CA THR A 110 -1.58 -12.82 0.01
C THR A 110 -1.90 -11.33 -0.03
N VAL A 111 -1.83 -10.69 1.14
CA VAL A 111 -2.21 -9.30 1.35
C VAL A 111 -1.03 -8.50 1.90
N ALA A 112 -0.88 -7.25 1.46
CA ALA A 112 0.03 -6.26 2.00
C ALA A 112 -0.74 -4.96 2.22
N ILE A 113 -0.38 -4.28 3.31
CA ILE A 113 -0.96 -2.98 3.63
C ILE A 113 0.06 -1.89 3.30
N ARG A 114 -0.41 -0.87 2.60
CA ARG A 114 0.37 0.26 2.10
C ARG A 114 -0.14 1.55 2.73
N ARG A 115 0.79 2.46 2.98
CA ARG A 115 0.52 3.83 3.37
C ARG A 115 0.80 4.72 2.17
N ASP A 116 -0.08 5.67 1.92
CA ASP A 116 -0.05 6.54 0.73
C ASP A 116 1.05 7.61 0.73
N VAL A 117 1.97 7.59 1.70
CA VAL A 117 3.17 8.43 1.61
C VAL A 117 4.04 7.88 0.48
N ASN A 118 3.78 8.33 -0.75
CA ASN A 118 4.35 7.80 -2.00
C ASN A 118 4.14 6.29 -2.17
N GLY A 119 2.99 5.76 -1.72
CA GLY A 119 2.64 4.33 -1.82
C GLY A 119 3.59 3.38 -1.06
N GLN A 120 4.28 3.87 -0.02
CA GLN A 120 5.25 3.12 0.77
C GLN A 120 4.59 1.97 1.54
N LYS A 121 5.24 0.79 1.52
CA LYS A 121 4.79 -0.35 2.32
C LYS A 121 4.91 -0.02 3.80
N LEU A 122 3.88 -0.37 4.57
CA LEU A 122 3.93 -0.17 6.01
C LEU A 122 4.88 -1.20 6.62
N PHE A 123 5.86 -0.74 7.40
CA PHE A 123 6.68 -1.64 8.19
C PHE A 123 5.89 -2.14 9.41
N ILE A 124 5.82 -3.47 9.56
CA ILE A 124 5.18 -4.15 10.70
C ILE A 124 6.21 -4.30 11.82
N GLY A 125 5.77 -4.06 13.06
CA GLY A 125 6.61 -4.07 14.26
C GLY A 125 6.32 -2.89 15.19
N GLY A 126 6.77 -2.99 16.43
CA GLY A 126 6.51 -1.98 17.46
C GLY A 126 5.03 -1.93 17.81
N HIS A 127 4.40 -0.77 17.64
CA HIS A 127 2.98 -0.56 17.89
C HIS A 127 2.06 -0.98 16.73
N ARG A 128 2.62 -1.63 15.70
CA ARG A 128 1.92 -2.05 14.48
C ARG A 128 2.00 -3.57 14.35
N GLU A 129 0.86 -4.23 14.38
CA GLU A 129 0.76 -5.69 14.33
C GLU A 129 -0.14 -6.15 13.20
N LEU A 130 0.33 -7.11 12.41
CA LEU A 130 -0.46 -7.74 11.35
C LEU A 130 -0.94 -9.11 11.83
N SER A 131 -2.22 -9.40 11.64
CA SER A 131 -2.81 -10.70 11.95
C SER A 131 -2.17 -11.82 11.12
N LEU A 132 -2.23 -13.06 11.63
CA LEU A 132 -1.68 -14.25 10.97
C LEU A 132 -2.23 -14.49 9.56
N ASP A 133 -3.48 -14.10 9.31
CA ASP A 133 -4.14 -14.20 8.01
C ASP A 133 -3.82 -13.02 7.07
N CYS A 134 -2.99 -12.07 7.51
CA CYS A 134 -2.61 -10.83 6.81
C CYS A 134 -3.79 -9.90 6.48
N ARG A 135 -4.94 -10.06 7.15
CA ARG A 135 -6.17 -9.30 6.84
C ARG A 135 -6.37 -8.08 7.71
N THR A 136 -5.79 -8.09 8.90
CA THR A 136 -6.04 -7.09 9.94
C THR A 136 -4.73 -6.48 10.39
N LEU A 137 -4.61 -5.17 10.23
CA LEU A 137 -3.55 -4.38 10.85
C LEU A 137 -4.10 -3.70 12.09
N THR A 138 -3.49 -4.00 13.23
CA THR A 138 -3.75 -3.33 14.50
C THR A 138 -2.67 -2.28 14.73
N LEU A 139 -3.10 -1.06 15.04
CA LEU A 139 -2.24 0.04 15.47
C LEU A 139 -2.58 0.31 16.94
N SER A 140 -1.71 -0.12 17.85
CA SER A 140 -1.82 0.15 19.29
C SER A 140 -1.20 1.50 19.63
N ASN A 141 -1.67 2.15 20.71
CA ASN A 141 -1.11 3.43 21.18
C ASN A 141 -0.87 4.43 20.04
N ILE A 142 -1.93 4.77 19.31
CA ILE A 142 -1.82 5.52 18.06
C ILE A 142 -1.21 6.90 18.29
N THR A 143 -0.42 7.38 17.34
CA THR A 143 0.23 8.69 17.39
C THR A 143 -0.14 9.52 16.17
N ARG A 144 0.04 10.85 16.23
CA ARG A 144 -0.21 11.73 15.09
C ARG A 144 0.60 11.35 13.84
N ASN A 145 1.73 10.66 14.01
CA ASN A 145 2.57 10.11 12.93
C ASN A 145 1.91 8.95 12.16
N ASP A 146 0.89 8.31 12.73
CA ASP A 146 0.07 7.28 12.08
C ASP A 146 -1.03 7.88 11.21
N THR A 147 -1.21 9.21 11.21
CA THR A 147 -2.10 9.89 10.25
C THR A 147 -1.66 9.59 8.82
N GLY A 148 -2.60 9.22 7.96
CA GLY A 148 -2.31 8.96 6.55
C GLY A 148 -3.42 8.17 5.86
N VAL A 149 -3.27 8.03 4.56
CA VAL A 149 -4.15 7.18 3.76
C VAL A 149 -3.60 5.76 3.75
N TYR A 150 -4.47 4.80 4.05
CA TYR A 150 -4.19 3.38 4.09
C TYR A 150 -4.89 2.68 2.94
N GLN A 151 -4.17 1.80 2.27
CA GLN A 151 -4.67 0.95 1.19
C GLN A 151 -4.21 -0.48 1.40
N CYS A 152 -5.05 -1.42 0.99
CA CYS A 152 -4.73 -2.83 0.97
C CYS A 152 -4.46 -3.27 -0.47
N GLU A 153 -3.39 -4.03 -0.67
CA GLU A 153 -3.07 -4.69 -1.92
C GLU A 153 -3.18 -6.20 -1.72
N SER A 154 -4.00 -6.85 -2.54
CA SER A 154 -4.10 -8.31 -2.62
C SER A 154 -3.48 -8.80 -3.91
N TRP A 155 -2.67 -9.85 -3.87
CA TRP A 155 -2.08 -10.45 -5.09
C TRP A 155 -2.07 -11.97 -5.04
N ASN A 156 -2.14 -12.57 -6.21
CA ASN A 156 -1.87 -13.99 -6.46
C ASN A 156 -0.71 -14.10 -7.46
N SER A 157 -0.49 -15.29 -8.02
CA SER A 157 0.63 -15.49 -8.94
C SER A 157 0.52 -14.65 -10.22
N ALA A 158 -0.71 -14.41 -10.72
CA ALA A 158 -0.92 -13.74 -12.00
C ALA A 158 -1.40 -12.27 -11.92
N THR A 159 -1.98 -11.85 -10.81
CA THR A 159 -2.67 -10.56 -10.69
C THR A 159 -2.49 -9.92 -9.32
N SER A 160 -2.51 -8.58 -9.29
CA SER A 160 -2.64 -7.78 -8.07
C SER A 160 -3.78 -6.78 -8.20
N SER A 161 -4.32 -6.37 -7.05
CA SER A 161 -5.45 -5.44 -6.96
C SER A 161 -5.33 -4.60 -5.69
N ILE A 162 -5.61 -3.30 -5.79
CA ILE A 162 -5.44 -2.30 -4.72
C ILE A 162 -6.78 -1.70 -4.35
N SER A 163 -7.02 -1.52 -3.05
CA SER A 163 -8.26 -0.94 -2.53
C SER A 163 -8.39 0.55 -2.81
N ASN A 164 -9.61 1.05 -2.64
CA ASN A 164 -9.83 2.48 -2.47
C ASN A 164 -9.06 3.01 -1.25
N PRO A 165 -8.64 4.29 -1.27
CA PRO A 165 -7.92 4.93 -0.17
C PRO A 165 -8.82 5.15 1.05
N THR A 166 -8.33 4.80 2.24
CA THR A 166 -8.98 5.07 3.53
C THR A 166 -8.11 6.00 4.37
N LEU A 167 -8.56 7.26 4.56
CA LEU A 167 -7.85 8.24 5.38
C LEU A 167 -8.10 7.99 6.87
N ILE A 168 -7.02 7.79 7.62
CA ILE A 168 -7.02 7.82 9.09
C ILE A 168 -6.45 9.17 9.51
N LYS A 169 -7.24 9.94 10.26
CA LYS A 169 -6.85 11.27 10.73
C LYS A 169 -6.86 11.30 12.26
N VAL A 170 -5.68 11.11 12.85
CA VAL A 170 -5.54 11.05 14.32
C VAL A 170 -5.83 12.42 14.92
N THR A 171 -6.72 12.46 15.91
CA THR A 171 -7.02 13.65 16.69
C THR A 171 -6.11 13.73 17.92
N TYR A 172 -5.62 14.92 18.22
CA TYR A 172 -4.73 15.19 19.34
C TYR A 172 -4.98 16.60 19.87
N GLY A 173 -4.78 16.76 21.18
CA GLY A 173 -4.96 18.05 21.85
C GLY A 173 -3.90 19.07 21.44
N PRO A 174 -4.07 20.34 21.83
CA PRO A 174 -3.03 21.33 21.66
C PRO A 174 -1.78 20.97 22.46
N ASP A 175 -0.67 20.93 21.76
CA ASP A 175 0.66 20.98 22.36
C ASP A 175 0.82 22.29 23.17
N PRO A 176 1.84 22.38 24.05
CA PRO A 176 2.08 23.59 24.81
C PRO A 176 2.11 24.84 23.92
N PRO A 177 1.28 25.87 24.21
CA PRO A 177 1.16 27.03 23.34
C PRO A 177 2.47 27.84 23.33
N MET A 178 2.83 28.32 22.16
CA MET A 178 3.97 29.21 21.94
C MET A 178 3.49 30.59 21.53
N VAL A 179 4.12 31.61 22.11
CA VAL A 179 3.85 33.02 21.80
C VAL A 179 4.99 33.56 20.93
N ASN A 180 4.65 34.29 19.87
CA ASN A 180 5.61 34.95 18.99
C ASN A 180 5.23 36.44 18.78
N PRO A 181 6.17 37.38 18.94
CA PRO A 181 7.54 37.18 19.45
C PRO A 181 7.55 36.71 20.93
N PRO A 182 8.51 35.85 21.32
CA PRO A 182 8.75 35.54 22.73
C PRO A 182 9.41 36.75 23.40
N ASP A 183 8.95 37.10 24.59
CA ASP A 183 9.51 38.16 25.45
C ASP A 183 9.88 39.46 24.70
N PRO A 184 8.91 40.12 24.02
CA PRO A 184 9.22 41.31 23.24
C PRO A 184 9.61 42.50 24.13
N GLU A 185 10.73 43.13 23.81
CA GLU A 185 11.09 44.44 24.34
C GLU A 185 10.45 45.53 23.48
N VAL A 186 9.48 46.25 24.04
CA VAL A 186 8.69 47.27 23.32
C VAL A 186 8.81 48.61 24.02
N THR A 187 9.07 49.66 23.23
CA THR A 187 9.09 51.04 23.74
C THR A 187 7.67 51.51 24.04
N ALA A 188 7.52 52.28 25.12
CA ALA A 188 6.26 52.95 25.42
C ALA A 188 5.74 53.76 24.21
N GLY A 189 4.46 53.64 23.91
CA GLY A 189 3.83 54.28 22.75
C GLY A 189 3.92 53.50 21.43
N ALA A 190 4.69 52.41 21.36
CA ALA A 190 4.73 51.56 20.18
C ALA A 190 3.58 50.53 20.18
N ALA A 191 3.20 50.08 18.98
CA ALA A 191 2.23 48.99 18.81
C ALA A 191 2.92 47.62 18.93
N LEU A 192 2.29 46.68 19.63
CA LEU A 192 2.75 45.30 19.77
C LEU A 192 1.69 44.35 19.20
N THR A 193 2.13 43.39 18.39
CA THR A 193 1.29 42.27 17.96
C THR A 193 1.91 40.96 18.44
N LEU A 194 1.14 40.20 19.22
CA LEU A 194 1.49 38.86 19.65
C LEU A 194 0.67 37.84 18.87
N SER A 195 1.27 36.69 18.62
CA SER A 195 0.62 35.54 18.01
C SER A 195 0.78 34.33 18.91
N CYS A 196 -0.31 33.59 19.15
CA CYS A 196 -0.28 32.35 19.91
C CYS A 196 -0.53 31.18 18.95
N PHE A 197 0.23 30.10 19.10
CA PHE A 197 0.07 28.89 18.29
C PHE A 197 0.35 27.62 19.08
N ALA A 198 -0.43 26.58 18.82
CA ALA A 198 -0.29 25.24 19.38
C ALA A 198 -0.62 24.21 18.27
N ASP A 199 0.24 23.21 18.08
CA ASP A 199 -0.07 22.10 17.18
C ASP A 199 -1.25 21.30 17.75
N SER A 200 -2.29 21.11 16.95
CA SER A 200 -3.55 20.49 17.38
C SER A 200 -4.35 19.99 16.18
N ASN A 201 -5.08 18.89 16.37
CA ASN A 201 -6.09 18.46 15.43
C ASN A 201 -7.33 17.91 16.18
N PRO A 202 -8.50 18.57 16.10
CA PRO A 202 -8.80 19.76 15.29
C PRO A 202 -8.06 21.02 15.77
N PRO A 203 -8.06 22.11 14.96
CA PRO A 203 -7.39 23.36 15.33
C PRO A 203 -7.84 23.89 16.69
N ALA A 204 -6.87 24.31 17.50
CA ALA A 204 -7.10 24.89 18.83
C ALA A 204 -7.81 26.25 18.77
N GLN A 205 -8.48 26.59 19.87
CA GLN A 205 -9.06 27.89 20.10
C GLN A 205 -8.17 28.68 21.06
N TYR A 206 -7.99 29.98 20.79
CA TYR A 206 -7.07 30.83 21.53
C TYR A 206 -7.82 31.95 22.25
N HIS A 207 -7.38 32.20 23.48
CA HIS A 207 -7.88 33.28 24.33
C HIS A 207 -6.69 33.93 25.02
N TRP A 208 -6.63 35.25 25.02
CA TRP A 208 -5.61 36.01 25.72
C TRP A 208 -6.09 36.40 27.12
N GLU A 209 -5.17 36.46 28.06
CA GLU A 209 -5.41 36.94 29.41
C GLU A 209 -4.29 37.93 29.77
N MET A 210 -4.66 39.14 30.18
CA MET A 210 -3.73 40.20 30.57
C MET A 210 -3.94 40.49 32.06
N ASP A 211 -2.93 40.27 32.90
CA ASP A 211 -3.01 40.47 34.36
C ASP A 211 -4.25 39.84 35.01
N ARG A 212 -4.53 38.59 34.63
CA ARG A 212 -5.71 37.82 35.06
C ARG A 212 -7.06 38.36 34.61
N ARG A 213 -7.06 39.25 33.61
CA ARG A 213 -8.27 39.80 33.00
C ARG A 213 -8.50 39.13 31.65
N PRO A 214 -9.73 38.66 31.38
CA PRO A 214 -10.08 38.10 30.08
C PRO A 214 -9.81 39.12 28.96
N GLY A 215 -9.00 38.71 28.00
CA GLY A 215 -8.72 39.44 26.76
C GLY A 215 -9.50 38.88 25.57
N PRO A 216 -9.09 39.22 24.33
CA PRO A 216 -9.78 38.76 23.14
C PRO A 216 -9.62 37.25 22.88
N ALA A 217 -10.69 36.64 22.35
CA ALA A 217 -10.74 35.26 21.90
C ALA A 217 -10.18 35.14 20.46
N THR A 218 -8.93 35.51 20.27
CA THR A 218 -8.27 35.60 18.96
C THR A 218 -6.89 34.97 18.98
N GLN A 219 -6.44 34.46 17.83
CA GLN A 219 -5.07 33.93 17.69
C GLN A 219 -4.01 35.04 17.81
N HIS A 220 -4.35 36.25 17.38
CA HIS A 220 -3.50 37.43 17.45
C HIS A 220 -4.02 38.41 18.49
N LEU A 221 -3.12 38.93 19.32
CA LEU A 221 -3.40 40.03 20.23
C LEU A 221 -2.69 41.28 19.70
N VAL A 222 -3.45 42.36 19.51
CA VAL A 222 -2.92 43.65 19.06
C VAL A 222 -3.06 44.65 20.19
N ILE A 223 -1.93 45.14 20.68
CA ILE A 223 -1.84 46.23 21.64
C ILE A 223 -1.45 47.47 20.84
N SER A 224 -2.38 48.41 20.69
CA SER A 224 -2.20 49.57 19.81
C SER A 224 -1.16 50.56 20.34
N GLU A 225 -1.06 50.67 21.67
CA GLU A 225 -0.13 51.58 22.33
C GLU A 225 0.31 50.94 23.65
N VAL A 226 1.56 50.51 23.75
CA VAL A 226 2.11 49.92 24.97
C VAL A 226 2.32 51.03 26.00
N THR A 227 1.66 50.92 27.15
CA THR A 227 1.86 51.83 28.29
C THR A 227 2.92 51.26 29.23
N LEU A 228 3.77 52.13 29.77
CA LEU A 228 4.53 51.80 30.97
C LEU A 228 3.53 51.87 32.13
N ASP A 229 3.05 50.73 32.60
CA ASP A 229 2.34 50.71 33.86
C ASP A 229 3.33 51.10 34.98
N GLN A 230 2.92 52.06 35.82
CA GLN A 230 3.67 52.64 36.95
C GLN A 230 3.86 51.67 38.12
#